data_AF-A0A0T6AU00-F1
#
_entry.id   AF-A0A0T6AU00-F1
#
_cell.length_a   1.000
_cell.length_b   1.000
_cell.length_c   1.000
_cell.angle_alpha   90.00
_cell.angle_beta   90.00
_cell.angle_gamma   90.00
#
_symmetry.space_group_name_H-M   'P 1'
#
loop_
_entity.id
_entity.type
_entity.pdbx_description
1 polymer ?
#
loop_
_entity_poly.entity_id
_entity_poly.type
_entity_poly.pdbx_seq_one_letter_code
_entity_poly.pdbx_strand_id
1 'polypeptide(L)'
;MDNEVCCSLLEIPNCSCPDNFVIQKQFLTHVVQILIDVIDALYRQNKFLESVACNSTSNNEETAIEFAEILSANIDRDRNIEETNNCLQLHPEGNIEVIEHNEINRIGTYNDDSGFLLESGKQIKSIKAFYRIGVTHAIPWSYKVIGANANKTQWEGYCIDFVAKLAEKMEFEYEFVEPTKGTFGERNKNEDFDGVVGDLQRGETDIAVTALVMTADREEVVDFVAPYFEQSGISIVMRKPVRKTSLFKFMTVLKLEVWLSIVGALVVTGFMIWFLDKYSPYSAQNNKKAYPYPCRQFTLKESFWFALTSFTPQGGGEAPKSLSGRTLVAAYWLFVVLMLATFTANLAAFLTVEMMQTPVQSLEQLAKQSRINYTVVESSDTHQYFINMKNAEDTLYRLWKELTLNASIDETQYRVWDYPIREQYGHILVAINDSIPVINASEGFRQVIEHIDADFAFIHDSSEIKYEISRNCNLTEVGEVFGEKPYAVAIQQGSQLSDEISKRKVYTNYNELRLLFSERKEQSLDAMNLLIVSVQ
;
A
#
# COMPACT_ATOMS: atom_id res chain seq x y z
N MET A 1 -7.75 -17.55 54.74
CA MET A 1 -9.00 -17.04 55.34
C MET A 1 -8.61 -15.96 56.30
N ASP A 2 -9.32 -14.84 56.28
CA ASP A 2 -9.08 -13.79 57.25
C ASP A 2 -9.31 -14.35 58.66
N ASN A 3 -8.40 -14.06 59.58
CA ASN A 3 -8.55 -14.45 60.98
C ASN A 3 -9.81 -13.81 61.55
N GLU A 4 -10.20 -12.62 61.10
CA GLU A 4 -11.41 -11.95 61.60
C GLU A 4 -12.70 -12.77 61.33
N VAL A 5 -12.87 -13.32 60.14
CA VAL A 5 -14.06 -14.10 59.76
C VAL A 5 -14.13 -15.42 60.52
N CYS A 6 -13.01 -16.13 60.62
CA CYS A 6 -13.01 -17.39 61.35
C CYS A 6 -13.05 -17.17 62.88
N CYS A 7 -12.54 -16.06 63.41
CA CYS A 7 -12.74 -15.69 64.81
C CYS A 7 -14.16 -15.24 65.13
N SER A 8 -14.81 -14.56 64.20
CA SER A 8 -16.23 -14.23 64.28
C SER A 8 -17.09 -15.49 64.36
N LEU A 9 -16.82 -16.48 63.49
CA LEU A 9 -17.50 -17.78 63.48
C LEU A 9 -17.16 -18.70 64.67
N LEU A 10 -16.06 -18.44 65.37
CA LEU A 10 -15.67 -19.17 66.58
C LEU A 10 -16.16 -18.48 67.86
N GLU A 11 -16.81 -17.31 67.76
CA GLU A 11 -17.24 -16.46 68.89
C GLU A 11 -16.12 -16.12 69.89
N ILE A 12 -14.85 -16.16 69.47
CA ILE A 12 -13.69 -15.92 70.33
C ILE A 12 -13.00 -14.62 69.90
N PRO A 13 -12.93 -13.58 70.76
CA PRO A 13 -12.15 -12.40 70.47
C PRO A 13 -10.65 -12.74 70.46
N ASN A 14 -9.95 -12.38 69.38
CA ASN A 14 -8.52 -12.67 69.14
C ASN A 14 -8.16 -14.17 69.06
N CYS A 15 -8.84 -14.92 68.21
CA CYS A 15 -8.51 -16.31 67.93
C CYS A 15 -7.37 -16.46 66.89
N SER A 16 -6.73 -17.64 66.85
CA SER A 16 -5.91 -18.09 65.73
C SER A 16 -6.69 -19.14 64.97
N CYS A 17 -6.92 -18.93 63.68
CA CYS A 17 -7.66 -19.89 62.87
C CYS A 17 -6.91 -21.21 62.70
N PRO A 18 -7.53 -22.36 62.99
CA PRO A 18 -6.92 -23.66 62.72
C PRO A 18 -6.75 -23.89 61.21
N ASP A 19 -5.65 -24.53 60.80
CA ASP A 19 -5.38 -24.83 59.38
C ASP A 19 -6.45 -25.72 58.71
N ASN A 20 -7.26 -26.43 59.50
CA ASN A 20 -8.32 -27.32 59.04
C ASN A 20 -9.73 -26.77 59.33
N PHE A 21 -9.92 -25.46 59.13
CA PHE A 21 -11.20 -24.80 59.36
C PHE A 21 -12.21 -25.13 58.24
N VAL A 22 -13.32 -25.79 58.62
CA VAL A 22 -14.42 -26.14 57.69
C VAL A 22 -15.62 -25.27 58.00
N ILE A 23 -15.90 -24.28 57.15
CA ILE A 23 -16.97 -23.27 57.33
C ILE A 23 -18.31 -23.95 57.63
N GLN A 24 -18.70 -24.95 56.84
CA GLN A 24 -20.02 -25.58 56.93
C GLN A 24 -20.26 -26.22 58.31
N LYS A 25 -19.22 -26.83 58.88
CA LYS A 25 -19.30 -27.47 60.19
C LYS A 25 -19.44 -26.43 61.30
N GLN A 26 -18.68 -25.34 61.20
CA GLN A 26 -18.72 -24.29 62.22
C GLN A 26 -20.02 -23.49 62.14
N PHE A 27 -20.48 -23.16 60.94
CA PHE A 27 -21.79 -22.54 60.71
C PHE A 27 -22.92 -23.39 61.30
N LEU A 28 -22.94 -24.71 61.04
CA LEU A 28 -23.96 -25.59 61.61
C LEU A 28 -23.89 -25.64 63.15
N THR A 29 -22.70 -25.68 63.71
CA THR A 29 -22.51 -25.67 65.18
C THR A 29 -23.06 -24.38 65.79
N HIS A 30 -22.80 -23.25 65.12
CA HIS A 30 -23.28 -21.93 65.53
C HIS A 30 -24.80 -21.80 65.44
N VAL A 31 -25.41 -22.26 64.34
CA VAL A 31 -26.87 -22.32 64.20
C VAL A 31 -27.52 -23.20 65.26
N VAL A 32 -26.91 -24.34 65.60
CA VAL A 32 -27.40 -25.21 66.68
C VAL A 32 -27.31 -24.51 68.04
N GLN A 33 -26.26 -23.73 68.29
CA GLN A 33 -26.13 -22.95 69.53
C GLN A 33 -27.24 -21.90 69.65
N ILE A 34 -27.52 -21.15 68.58
CA ILE A 34 -28.64 -20.19 68.54
C ILE A 34 -29.97 -20.89 68.81
N LEU A 35 -30.20 -22.07 68.22
CA LEU A 35 -31.41 -22.85 68.49
C LEU A 35 -31.52 -23.31 69.95
N ILE A 36 -30.41 -23.72 70.58
CA ILE A 36 -30.39 -24.08 72.01
C ILE A 36 -30.75 -22.87 72.87
N ASP A 37 -30.20 -21.69 72.55
CA ASP A 37 -30.48 -20.47 73.30
C ASP A 37 -31.94 -20.01 73.16
N VAL A 38 -32.53 -20.17 71.97
CA VAL A 38 -33.97 -19.94 71.74
C VAL A 38 -34.82 -20.91 72.56
N ILE A 39 -34.45 -22.19 72.60
CA ILE A 39 -35.17 -23.21 73.39
C ILE A 39 -35.05 -22.93 74.89
N ASP A 40 -33.87 -22.55 75.39
CA ASP A 40 -33.67 -22.19 76.80
C ASP A 40 -34.48 -20.94 77.17
N ALA A 41 -34.52 -19.93 76.28
CA ALA A 41 -35.35 -18.74 76.47
C ALA A 41 -36.85 -19.07 76.56
N LEU A 42 -37.34 -19.98 75.70
CA LEU A 42 -38.73 -20.44 75.74
C LEU A 42 -39.05 -21.26 76.99
N TYR A 43 -38.11 -22.08 77.45
CA TYR A 43 -38.25 -22.85 78.69
C TYR A 43 -38.33 -21.92 79.91
N ARG A 44 -37.46 -20.90 79.99
CA ARG A 44 -37.50 -19.88 81.06
C ARG A 44 -38.80 -19.08 81.10
N GLN A 45 -39.45 -18.89 79.96
CA GLN A 45 -40.74 -18.20 79.87
C GLN A 45 -41.94 -19.11 80.19
N ASN A 46 -41.74 -20.40 80.50
CA ASN A 46 -42.80 -21.39 80.71
C ASN A 46 -43.77 -21.53 79.51
N LYS A 47 -43.33 -21.15 78.30
CA LYS A 47 -44.13 -21.20 77.07
C LYS A 47 -43.85 -22.46 76.24
N PHE A 48 -43.02 -23.37 76.75
CA PHE A 48 -42.68 -24.64 76.10
C PHE A 48 -43.75 -25.70 76.37
N LEU A 49 -44.34 -26.29 75.33
CA LEU A 49 -45.39 -27.31 75.44
C LEU A 49 -44.77 -28.70 75.71
N GLU A 50 -45.24 -29.40 76.75
CA GLU A 50 -44.74 -30.75 77.10
C GLU A 50 -45.32 -31.90 76.25
N SER A 51 -46.42 -31.69 75.51
CA SER A 51 -46.99 -32.73 74.64
C SER A 51 -47.69 -32.19 73.39
N VAL A 52 -47.28 -32.66 72.20
CA VAL A 52 -47.92 -32.33 70.92
C VAL A 52 -48.72 -33.53 70.43
N ALA A 53 -50.04 -33.36 70.24
CA ALA A 53 -50.90 -34.37 69.63
C ALA A 53 -51.11 -34.05 68.14
N CYS A 54 -50.52 -34.84 67.23
CA CYS A 54 -50.54 -34.59 65.78
C CYS A 54 -51.93 -34.70 65.10
N ASN A 55 -53.02 -34.94 65.85
CA ASN A 55 -54.37 -35.16 65.33
C ASN A 55 -55.36 -34.00 65.57
N SER A 56 -54.95 -32.95 66.29
CA SER A 56 -55.81 -31.77 66.52
C SER A 56 -55.32 -30.58 65.70
N THR A 57 -56.18 -30.05 64.83
CA THR A 57 -55.98 -28.81 64.05
C THR A 57 -56.05 -27.52 64.89
N SER A 58 -55.90 -27.62 66.22
CA SER A 58 -55.56 -26.47 67.05
C SER A 58 -54.07 -26.19 66.86
N ASN A 59 -53.74 -25.52 65.75
CA ASN A 59 -52.41 -24.93 65.59
C ASN A 59 -52.23 -23.93 66.72
N ASN A 60 -51.37 -24.25 67.68
CA ASN A 60 -50.96 -23.29 68.71
C ASN A 60 -50.04 -22.26 68.05
N GLU A 61 -50.64 -21.32 67.31
CA GLU A 61 -49.95 -20.23 66.61
C GLU A 61 -49.13 -19.39 67.59
N GLU A 62 -49.58 -19.24 68.84
CA GLU A 62 -48.91 -18.40 69.85
C GLU A 62 -47.49 -18.86 70.18
N THR A 63 -47.25 -20.16 70.39
CA THR A 63 -45.90 -20.68 70.66
C THR A 63 -44.99 -20.61 69.43
N ALA A 64 -45.57 -20.79 68.23
CA ALA A 64 -44.84 -20.70 66.97
C ALA A 64 -44.44 -19.25 66.64
N ILE A 65 -45.34 -18.29 66.89
CA ILE A 65 -45.07 -16.86 66.72
C ILE A 65 -43.99 -16.41 67.70
N GLU A 66 -44.08 -16.79 68.98
CA GLU A 66 -43.07 -16.44 69.97
C GLU A 66 -41.70 -17.06 69.65
N PHE A 67 -41.66 -18.32 69.19
CA PHE A 67 -40.43 -18.95 68.72
C PHE A 67 -39.82 -18.15 67.55
N ALA A 68 -40.64 -17.76 66.58
CA ALA A 68 -40.19 -16.98 65.44
C ALA A 68 -39.66 -15.60 65.85
N GLU A 69 -40.31 -14.91 66.78
CA GLU A 69 -39.86 -13.59 67.30
C GLU A 69 -38.55 -13.69 68.09
N ILE A 70 -38.38 -14.72 68.92
CA ILE A 70 -37.12 -14.92 69.68
C ILE A 70 -35.99 -15.35 68.75
N LEU A 71 -36.29 -16.18 67.75
CA LEU A 71 -35.32 -16.61 66.74
C LEU A 71 -34.85 -15.43 65.89
N SER A 72 -35.77 -14.61 65.35
CA SER A 72 -35.41 -13.42 64.55
C SER A 72 -34.61 -12.41 65.39
N ALA A 73 -34.99 -12.18 66.65
CA ALA A 73 -34.25 -11.27 67.54
C ALA A 73 -32.82 -11.75 67.87
N ASN A 74 -32.56 -13.07 67.83
CA ASN A 74 -31.22 -13.61 68.00
C ASN A 74 -30.41 -13.59 66.69
N ILE A 75 -31.07 -13.81 65.54
CA ILE A 75 -30.44 -13.69 64.22
C ILE A 75 -30.04 -12.23 63.94
N ASP A 76 -30.91 -11.25 64.22
CA ASP A 76 -30.63 -9.82 64.05
C ASP A 76 -29.47 -9.30 64.93
N ARG A 77 -29.12 -10.04 65.99
CA ARG A 77 -27.95 -9.73 66.83
C ARG A 77 -26.65 -10.31 66.27
N ASP A 78 -26.76 -11.33 65.42
CA ASP A 78 -25.61 -11.94 64.77
C ASP A 78 -25.14 -11.06 63.60
N ARG A 79 -23.84 -10.97 63.41
CA ARG A 79 -23.24 -10.21 62.30
C ARG A 79 -23.00 -11.06 61.06
N ASN A 80 -22.97 -12.38 61.20
CA ASN A 80 -22.57 -13.29 60.15
C ASN A 80 -23.73 -14.11 59.59
N ILE A 81 -24.93 -14.03 60.18
CA ILE A 81 -26.10 -14.81 59.76
C ILE A 81 -27.22 -13.85 59.40
N GLU A 82 -27.78 -14.02 58.21
CA GLU A 82 -28.96 -13.30 57.76
C GLU A 82 -30.06 -14.29 57.40
N GLU A 83 -31.32 -13.95 57.71
CA GLU A 83 -32.47 -14.71 57.26
C GLU A 83 -33.06 -14.08 55.99
N THR A 84 -32.87 -14.73 54.85
CA THR A 84 -33.46 -14.29 53.57
C THR A 84 -34.35 -15.38 53.00
N ASN A 85 -35.63 -15.07 52.72
CA ASN A 85 -36.59 -16.02 52.14
C ASN A 85 -36.71 -17.34 52.91
N ASN A 86 -36.79 -17.27 54.25
CA ASN A 86 -36.96 -18.45 55.12
C ASN A 86 -35.74 -19.42 55.08
N CYS A 87 -34.57 -18.92 54.67
CA CYS A 87 -33.29 -19.62 54.66
C CYS A 87 -32.26 -18.79 55.45
N LEU A 88 -31.53 -19.45 56.35
CA LEU A 88 -30.38 -18.86 57.02
C LEU A 88 -29.19 -18.88 56.08
N GLN A 89 -28.69 -17.71 55.72
CA GLN A 89 -27.51 -17.53 54.89
C GLN A 89 -26.38 -16.98 55.76
N LEU A 90 -25.15 -17.37 55.43
CA LEU A 90 -23.97 -16.73 55.98
C LEU A 90 -23.77 -15.42 55.22
N HIS A 91 -23.57 -14.31 55.93
CA HIS A 91 -23.20 -13.01 55.39
C HIS A 91 -21.66 -12.87 55.41
N PRO A 92 -20.93 -13.23 54.33
CA PRO A 92 -19.48 -13.13 54.26
C PRO A 92 -19.03 -11.67 54.12
N GLU A 93 -18.38 -11.16 55.17
CA GLU A 93 -17.48 -10.02 55.06
C GLU A 93 -16.05 -10.52 54.89
N GLY A 94 -15.27 -9.95 53.98
CA GLY A 94 -13.91 -10.44 53.78
C GLY A 94 -13.00 -9.55 52.95
N ASN A 95 -11.71 -9.79 53.11
CA ASN A 95 -10.67 -9.12 52.36
C ASN A 95 -10.35 -9.91 51.09
N ILE A 96 -10.33 -9.21 49.95
CA ILE A 96 -9.86 -9.79 48.68
C ILE A 96 -8.39 -9.43 48.54
N GLU A 97 -7.56 -10.47 48.43
CA GLU A 97 -6.11 -10.37 48.30
C GLU A 97 -5.67 -11.02 47.00
N VAL A 98 -4.65 -10.45 46.35
CA VAL A 98 -4.03 -11.01 45.15
C VAL A 98 -2.55 -11.24 45.42
N ILE A 99 -2.06 -12.35 44.91
CA ILE A 99 -0.66 -12.72 45.01
C ILE A 99 0.05 -12.19 43.77
N GLU A 100 0.84 -11.13 43.92
CA GLU A 100 1.73 -10.62 42.87
C GLU A 100 3.18 -10.84 43.29
N HIS A 101 4.00 -11.47 42.45
CA HIS A 101 5.43 -11.70 42.72
C HIS A 101 5.72 -12.33 44.09
N ASN A 102 4.85 -13.24 44.55
CA ASN A 102 4.94 -13.92 45.85
C ASN A 102 4.65 -13.01 47.07
N GLU A 103 4.15 -11.79 46.86
CA GLU A 103 3.64 -10.89 47.90
C GLU A 103 2.10 -10.88 47.88
N ILE A 104 1.50 -10.94 49.07
CA ILE A 104 0.05 -10.90 49.25
C ILE A 104 -0.36 -9.43 49.36
N ASN A 105 -1.02 -8.92 48.32
CA ASN A 105 -1.50 -7.55 48.26
C ASN A 105 -3.02 -7.52 48.39
N ARG A 106 -3.53 -6.93 49.47
CA ARG A 106 -4.97 -6.65 49.65
C ARG A 106 -5.46 -5.66 48.58
N ILE A 107 -6.51 -5.98 47.83
CA ILE A 107 -7.03 -5.12 46.76
C ILE A 107 -8.29 -4.37 47.21
N GLY A 108 -9.09 -4.98 48.09
CA GLY A 108 -10.32 -4.38 48.56
C GLY A 108 -11.05 -5.24 49.59
N THR A 109 -12.20 -4.73 50.02
CA THR A 109 -13.13 -5.41 50.93
C THR A 109 -14.36 -5.83 50.16
N TYR A 110 -14.89 -7.00 50.47
CA TYR A 110 -16.18 -7.47 49.97
C TYR A 110 -17.15 -7.60 51.15
N ASN A 111 -18.36 -7.09 50.97
CA ASN A 111 -19.51 -7.28 51.84
C ASN A 111 -20.74 -7.45 50.92
N ASP A 112 -21.70 -8.30 51.28
CA ASP A 112 -22.86 -8.59 50.44
C ASP A 112 -23.77 -7.36 50.20
N ASP A 113 -23.85 -6.41 51.13
CA ASP A 113 -24.66 -5.19 50.99
C ASP A 113 -24.03 -4.16 50.04
N SER A 114 -22.71 -4.04 50.08
CA SER A 114 -21.95 -3.00 49.35
C SER A 114 -21.16 -3.52 48.16
N GLY A 115 -21.16 -4.84 47.95
CA GLY A 115 -20.38 -5.52 46.95
C GLY A 115 -18.87 -5.36 47.20
N PHE A 116 -18.11 -5.40 46.11
CA PHE A 116 -16.67 -5.21 46.16
C PHE A 116 -16.29 -3.72 46.19
N LEU A 117 -15.63 -3.31 47.27
CA LEU A 117 -15.09 -1.97 47.47
C LEU A 117 -13.57 -1.98 47.31
N LEU A 118 -13.09 -1.21 46.34
CA LEU A 118 -11.67 -1.09 46.03
C LEU A 118 -10.94 -0.21 47.06
N GLU A 119 -9.75 -0.64 47.48
CA GLU A 119 -8.94 0.12 48.43
C GLU A 119 -8.41 1.44 47.80
N SER A 120 -8.38 2.50 48.61
CA SER A 120 -8.02 3.85 48.17
C SER A 120 -6.60 3.89 47.58
N GLY A 121 -6.51 4.13 46.27
CA GLY A 121 -5.25 4.26 45.53
C GLY A 121 -4.93 3.11 44.58
N LYS A 122 -5.75 2.04 44.56
CA LYS A 122 -5.61 0.96 43.57
C LYS A 122 -6.58 1.20 42.41
N GLN A 123 -6.19 0.81 41.19
CA GLN A 123 -7.03 0.87 40.00
C GLN A 123 -6.98 -0.49 39.31
N ILE A 124 -8.17 -1.02 38.98
CA ILE A 124 -8.28 -2.24 38.16
C ILE A 124 -7.94 -1.83 36.72
N LYS A 125 -6.83 -2.33 36.20
CA LYS A 125 -6.48 -2.16 34.79
C LYS A 125 -7.30 -3.12 33.94
N SER A 126 -7.90 -2.63 32.87
CA SER A 126 -8.52 -3.52 31.87
C SER A 126 -7.46 -4.43 31.26
N ILE A 127 -7.80 -5.70 31.06
CA ILE A 127 -6.97 -6.63 30.30
C ILE A 127 -6.94 -6.10 28.86
N LYS A 128 -5.73 -5.95 28.31
CA LYS A 128 -5.54 -5.62 26.90
C LYS A 128 -5.71 -6.88 26.06
N ALA A 129 -6.36 -6.74 24.91
CA ALA A 129 -6.42 -7.83 23.95
C ALA A 129 -5.01 -8.14 23.43
N PHE A 130 -4.74 -9.40 23.10
CA PHE A 130 -3.49 -9.85 22.50
C PHE A 130 -3.77 -10.47 21.13
N TYR A 131 -3.08 -10.01 20.08
CA TYR A 131 -3.28 -10.51 18.71
C TYR A 131 -1.98 -10.98 18.07
N ARG A 132 -2.08 -12.08 17.33
CA ARG A 132 -1.00 -12.60 16.47
C ARG A 132 -1.17 -12.02 15.08
N ILE A 133 -0.18 -11.26 14.63
CA ILE A 133 -0.22 -10.53 13.37
C ILE A 133 0.64 -11.24 12.33
N GLY A 134 -0.01 -11.79 11.31
CA GLY A 134 0.63 -12.38 10.14
C GLY A 134 1.32 -11.32 9.29
N VAL A 135 2.63 -11.47 9.09
CA VAL A 135 3.46 -10.61 8.24
C VAL A 135 4.34 -11.47 7.33
N THR A 136 4.63 -10.97 6.12
CA THR A 136 5.55 -11.64 5.20
C THR A 136 6.55 -10.64 4.64
N HIS A 137 7.65 -11.13 4.08
CA HIS A 137 8.71 -10.28 3.53
C HIS A 137 8.27 -9.65 2.21
N ALA A 138 8.07 -8.33 2.20
CA ALA A 138 7.65 -7.54 1.05
C ALA A 138 8.25 -6.13 1.15
N ILE A 139 9.06 -5.72 0.17
CA ILE A 139 9.64 -4.37 0.16
C ILE A 139 8.68 -3.45 -0.60
N PRO A 140 8.31 -2.25 -0.09
CA PRO A 140 8.76 -1.59 1.15
C PRO A 140 7.84 -1.78 2.38
N TRP A 141 6.92 -2.74 2.32
CA TRP A 141 5.82 -2.94 3.25
C TRP A 141 6.22 -3.54 4.61
N SER A 142 6.97 -4.64 4.58
CA SER A 142 7.46 -5.36 5.77
C SER A 142 8.70 -6.17 5.39
N TYR A 143 9.86 -5.78 5.90
CA TYR A 143 11.12 -6.48 5.66
C TYR A 143 11.97 -6.52 6.93
N LYS A 144 12.90 -7.47 6.99
CA LYS A 144 13.74 -7.66 8.17
C LYS A 144 15.03 -6.86 8.02
N VAL A 145 15.37 -6.10 9.06
CA VAL A 145 16.65 -5.39 9.17
C VAL A 145 17.42 -5.96 10.37
N ILE A 146 18.74 -6.04 10.24
CA ILE A 146 19.62 -6.43 11.34
C ILE A 146 19.75 -5.21 12.25
N GLY A 147 19.18 -5.28 13.45
CA GLY A 147 19.24 -4.17 14.40
C GLY A 147 20.69 -3.86 14.82
N ALA A 148 20.93 -2.61 15.26
CA ALA A 148 22.23 -2.15 15.73
C ALA A 148 22.81 -3.01 16.88
N ASN A 149 21.95 -3.68 17.65
CA ASN A 149 22.32 -4.76 18.56
C ASN A 149 22.36 -6.08 17.77
N ALA A 150 23.53 -6.43 17.25
CA ALA A 150 23.83 -7.41 16.19
C ALA A 150 23.28 -8.85 16.28
N ASN A 151 22.37 -9.18 17.21
CA ASN A 151 21.81 -10.52 17.40
C ASN A 151 20.29 -10.64 17.26
N LYS A 152 19.54 -9.57 16.96
CA LYS A 152 18.08 -9.65 16.77
C LYS A 152 17.65 -9.03 15.45
N THR A 153 17.01 -9.82 14.60
CA THR A 153 16.31 -9.34 13.40
C THR A 153 15.05 -8.60 13.82
N GLN A 154 14.91 -7.36 13.40
CA GLN A 154 13.74 -6.53 13.67
C GLN A 154 12.96 -6.34 12.37
N TRP A 155 11.63 -6.37 12.47
CA TRP A 155 10.76 -6.02 11.35
C TRP A 155 10.70 -4.50 11.21
N GLU A 156 10.88 -4.02 9.99
CA GLU A 156 10.71 -2.63 9.61
C GLU A 156 9.85 -2.56 8.33
N GLY A 157 9.09 -1.48 8.17
CA GLY A 157 8.24 -1.31 7.00
C GLY A 157 6.99 -0.49 7.30
N TYR A 158 6.29 -0.08 6.26
CA TYR A 158 5.05 0.67 6.40
C TYR A 158 3.98 -0.12 7.18
N CYS A 159 3.85 -1.42 6.94
CA CYS A 159 2.87 -2.28 7.64
C CYS A 159 3.19 -2.40 9.12
N ILE A 160 4.48 -2.36 9.50
CA ILE A 160 4.91 -2.43 10.89
C ILE A 160 4.54 -1.15 11.65
N ASP A 161 4.79 0.01 11.05
CA ASP A 161 4.41 1.31 11.62
C ASP A 161 2.88 1.44 11.71
N PHE A 162 2.19 0.95 10.68
CA PHE A 162 0.73 0.91 10.64
C PHE A 162 0.15 0.07 11.79
N VAL A 163 0.71 -1.12 12.04
CA VAL A 163 0.30 -1.97 13.17
C VAL A 163 0.60 -1.30 14.51
N ALA A 164 1.77 -0.69 14.68
CA ALA A 164 2.12 0.01 15.92
C ALA A 164 1.12 1.14 16.22
N LYS A 165 0.71 1.91 15.21
CA LYS A 165 -0.32 2.94 15.34
C LYS A 165 -1.71 2.37 15.59
N LEU A 166 -2.04 1.24 14.97
CA LEU A 166 -3.30 0.54 15.20
C LEU A 166 -3.39 0.03 16.66
N ALA A 167 -2.31 -0.55 17.17
CA ALA A 167 -2.19 -1.04 18.53
C ALA A 167 -2.29 0.09 19.56
N GLU A 168 -1.65 1.24 19.31
CA GLU A 168 -1.78 2.43 20.17
C GLU A 168 -3.23 2.91 20.26
N LYS A 169 -3.98 2.87 19.14
CA LYS A 169 -5.34 3.41 19.06
C LYS A 169 -6.43 2.46 19.57
N MET A 170 -6.18 1.15 19.51
CA MET A 170 -7.08 0.09 19.98
C MET A 170 -6.64 -0.51 21.33
N GLU A 171 -5.51 -0.06 21.88
CA GLU A 171 -4.94 -0.49 23.16
C GLU A 171 -4.72 -2.01 23.28
N PHE A 172 -4.30 -2.67 22.18
CA PHE A 172 -3.95 -4.10 22.19
C PHE A 172 -2.44 -4.34 22.20
N GLU A 173 -2.06 -5.53 22.67
CA GLU A 173 -0.71 -6.08 22.58
C GLU A 173 -0.63 -7.04 21.38
N TYR A 174 0.55 -7.20 20.79
CA TYR A 174 0.69 -8.01 19.58
C TYR A 174 2.07 -8.64 19.44
N GLU A 175 2.11 -9.71 18.65
CA GLU A 175 3.34 -10.31 18.14
C GLU A 175 3.28 -10.52 16.62
N PHE A 176 4.43 -10.41 15.96
CA PHE A 176 4.53 -10.68 14.52
C PHE A 176 4.85 -12.15 14.28
N VAL A 177 4.02 -12.80 13.47
CA VAL A 177 4.16 -14.20 13.08
C VAL A 177 4.42 -14.25 11.58
N GLU A 178 5.46 -14.98 11.19
CA GLU A 178 5.80 -15.23 9.79
C GLU A 178 5.26 -16.60 9.38
N PRO A 179 4.74 -16.75 8.15
CA PRO A 179 4.21 -18.02 7.68
C PRO A 179 5.30 -19.09 7.58
N THR A 180 4.94 -20.31 7.98
CA THR A 180 5.88 -21.46 7.91
C THR A 180 6.09 -21.98 6.49
N LYS A 181 5.11 -21.78 5.60
CA LYS A 181 5.13 -22.20 4.20
C LYS A 181 4.49 -21.13 3.32
N GLY A 182 5.12 -20.84 2.18
CA GLY A 182 4.64 -19.82 1.24
C GLY A 182 4.93 -18.39 1.72
N THR A 183 4.35 -17.42 1.02
CA THR A 183 4.50 -15.99 1.31
C THR A 183 3.14 -15.34 1.58
N PHE A 184 2.46 -14.88 0.54
CA PHE A 184 1.18 -14.19 0.63
C PHE A 184 0.00 -15.17 0.71
N GLY A 185 0.07 -16.27 -0.01
CA GLY A 185 -0.96 -17.30 -0.05
C GLY A 185 -1.45 -17.56 -1.46
N GLU A 186 -1.04 -18.71 -1.99
CA GLU A 186 -1.49 -19.29 -3.26
C GLU A 186 -2.45 -20.44 -2.97
N ARG A 187 -3.49 -20.57 -3.81
CA ARG A 187 -4.49 -21.62 -3.66
C ARG A 187 -3.92 -22.94 -4.16
N ASN A 188 -3.80 -23.92 -3.28
CA ASN A 188 -3.41 -25.27 -3.65
C ASN A 188 -4.54 -25.99 -4.41
N LYS A 189 -4.19 -27.09 -5.08
CA LYS A 189 -5.16 -27.97 -5.78
C LYS A 189 -6.24 -28.56 -4.87
N ASN A 190 -6.00 -28.58 -3.56
CA ASN A 190 -6.93 -29.07 -2.54
C ASN A 190 -7.86 -27.97 -2.00
N GLU A 191 -7.87 -26.78 -2.63
CA GLU A 191 -8.63 -25.59 -2.21
C GLU A 191 -8.13 -24.90 -0.92
N ASP A 192 -7.09 -25.42 -0.27
CA ASP A 192 -6.42 -24.75 0.85
C ASP A 192 -5.43 -23.69 0.38
N PHE A 193 -5.34 -22.58 1.13
CA PHE A 193 -4.32 -21.56 0.92
C PHE A 193 -3.07 -21.82 1.75
N ASP A 194 -1.90 -21.48 1.22
CA ASP A 194 -0.66 -21.38 2.00
C ASP A 194 -0.39 -19.92 2.45
N GLY A 195 0.80 -19.63 2.97
CA GLY A 195 1.20 -18.28 3.36
C GLY A 195 0.33 -17.66 4.45
N VAL A 196 0.33 -16.32 4.50
CA VAL A 196 -0.44 -15.58 5.52
C VAL A 196 -1.96 -15.79 5.41
N VAL A 197 -2.50 -16.03 4.21
CA VAL A 197 -3.93 -16.34 4.02
C VAL A 197 -4.26 -17.71 4.61
N GLY A 198 -3.39 -18.71 4.39
CA GLY A 198 -3.56 -20.04 4.98
C GLY A 198 -3.47 -20.03 6.50
N ASP A 199 -2.56 -19.24 7.08
CA ASP A 199 -2.42 -19.11 8.53
C ASP A 199 -3.66 -18.47 9.17
N LEU A 200 -4.27 -17.48 8.51
CA LEU A 200 -5.55 -16.90 8.90
C LEU A 200 -6.70 -17.93 8.81
N GLN A 201 -6.75 -18.69 7.71
CA GLN A 201 -7.76 -19.74 7.51
C GLN A 201 -7.71 -20.79 8.63
N ARG A 202 -6.50 -21.15 9.09
CA ARG A 202 -6.28 -22.11 10.19
C ARG A 202 -6.42 -21.52 11.60
N GLY A 203 -6.50 -20.19 11.74
CA GLY A 203 -6.53 -19.51 13.04
C GLY A 203 -5.18 -19.52 13.77
N GLU A 204 -4.07 -19.66 13.04
CA GLU A 204 -2.71 -19.53 13.57
C GLU A 204 -2.33 -18.06 13.79
N THR A 205 -2.92 -17.16 13.00
CA THR A 205 -2.85 -15.71 13.14
C THR A 205 -4.26 -15.13 13.18
N ASP A 206 -4.44 -13.99 13.85
CA ASP A 206 -5.75 -13.37 14.04
C ASP A 206 -5.99 -12.24 13.02
N ILE A 207 -4.93 -11.54 12.65
CA ILE A 207 -4.92 -10.42 11.69
C ILE A 207 -3.71 -10.62 10.76
N ALA A 208 -3.85 -10.38 9.46
CA ALA A 208 -2.70 -10.27 8.55
C ALA A 208 -2.59 -8.84 8.03
N VAL A 209 -1.42 -8.23 8.27
CA VAL A 209 -1.09 -6.89 7.78
C VAL A 209 0.19 -6.97 6.94
N THR A 210 0.00 -7.07 5.64
CA THR A 210 1.09 -7.08 4.66
C THR A 210 0.60 -6.44 3.35
N ALA A 211 1.41 -6.48 2.29
CA ALA A 211 1.06 -6.11 0.93
C ALA A 211 0.09 -7.13 0.28
N LEU A 212 -0.96 -7.50 1.01
CA LEU A 212 -1.93 -8.50 0.58
C LEU A 212 -2.99 -7.84 -0.29
N VAL A 213 -3.12 -8.32 -1.52
CA VAL A 213 -4.15 -7.90 -2.46
C VAL A 213 -5.49 -8.53 -2.08
N MET A 214 -6.53 -7.71 -2.07
CA MET A 214 -7.92 -8.15 -1.96
C MET A 214 -8.38 -8.79 -3.28
N THR A 215 -8.62 -10.09 -3.27
CA THR A 215 -9.08 -10.87 -4.42
C THR A 215 -10.28 -11.72 -4.04
N ALA A 216 -11.17 -11.99 -5.01
CA ALA A 216 -12.42 -12.70 -4.75
C ALA A 216 -12.20 -14.13 -4.23
N ASP A 217 -11.15 -14.81 -4.69
CA ASP A 217 -10.77 -16.14 -4.23
C ASP A 217 -10.28 -16.16 -2.77
N ARG A 218 -9.62 -15.09 -2.31
CA ARG A 218 -9.20 -14.93 -0.92
C ARG A 218 -10.36 -14.53 -0.02
N GLU A 219 -11.28 -13.70 -0.53
CA GLU A 219 -12.48 -13.25 0.21
C GLU A 219 -13.45 -14.41 0.52
N GLU A 220 -13.35 -15.54 -0.18
CA GLU A 220 -14.10 -16.76 0.17
C GLU A 220 -13.70 -17.34 1.54
N VAL A 221 -12.44 -17.19 1.95
CA VAL A 221 -11.86 -17.84 3.14
C VAL A 221 -11.47 -16.87 4.27
N VAL A 222 -11.26 -15.59 3.95
CA VAL A 222 -10.90 -14.55 4.92
C VAL A 222 -11.72 -13.28 4.68
N ASP A 223 -11.96 -12.52 5.73
CA ASP A 223 -12.66 -11.24 5.60
C ASP A 223 -11.63 -10.11 5.45
N PHE A 224 -11.87 -9.21 4.50
CA PHE A 224 -11.05 -8.01 4.30
C PHE A 224 -11.70 -6.79 4.95
N VAL A 225 -10.87 -6.00 5.64
CA VAL A 225 -11.23 -4.65 6.06
C VAL A 225 -11.11 -3.72 4.84
N ALA A 226 -11.87 -2.62 4.84
CA ALA A 226 -11.75 -1.58 3.82
C ALA A 226 -10.27 -1.27 3.49
N PRO A 227 -9.90 -1.17 2.20
CA PRO A 227 -8.49 -1.12 1.78
C PRO A 227 -7.77 0.11 2.31
N TYR A 228 -6.52 -0.05 2.76
CA TYR A 228 -5.70 1.05 3.28
C TYR A 228 -4.83 1.70 2.22
N PHE A 229 -4.66 1.06 1.07
CA PHE A 229 -3.89 1.59 -0.06
C PHE A 229 -4.61 1.30 -1.38
N GLU A 230 -5.40 2.27 -1.84
CA GLU A 230 -6.25 2.14 -3.04
C GLU A 230 -5.46 2.30 -4.35
N GLN A 231 -4.34 3.04 -4.35
CA GLN A 231 -3.52 3.31 -5.55
C GLN A 231 -2.51 2.18 -5.85
N SER A 232 -2.91 0.93 -5.67
CA SER A 232 -2.13 -0.27 -6.03
C SER A 232 -2.76 -1.03 -7.18
N GLY A 233 -1.92 -1.74 -7.93
CA GLY A 233 -2.26 -2.30 -9.24
C GLY A 233 -0.98 -2.55 -10.04
N ILE A 234 -1.14 -2.89 -11.31
CA ILE A 234 -0.04 -3.26 -12.19
C ILE A 234 0.46 -2.02 -12.94
N SER A 235 1.77 -1.85 -13.01
CA SER A 235 2.40 -0.78 -13.78
C SER A 235 3.61 -1.32 -14.56
N ILE A 236 4.12 -0.49 -15.47
CA ILE A 236 5.21 -0.83 -16.37
C ILE A 236 6.39 0.07 -16.04
N VAL A 237 7.56 -0.52 -15.82
CA VAL A 237 8.81 0.20 -15.61
C VAL A 237 9.73 0.01 -16.81
N MET A 238 10.33 1.11 -17.24
CA MET A 238 11.36 1.15 -18.28
C MET A 238 12.51 2.04 -17.83
N ARG A 239 13.69 1.83 -18.42
CA ARG A 239 14.82 2.75 -18.24
C ARG A 239 14.61 4.01 -19.09
N LYS A 240 15.01 5.16 -18.55
CA LYS A 240 15.13 6.41 -19.31
C LYS A 240 16.17 6.23 -20.42
N PRO A 241 15.81 6.45 -21.70
CA PRO A 241 16.76 6.26 -22.79
C PRO A 241 17.91 7.25 -22.68
N VAL A 242 19.15 6.74 -22.75
CA VAL A 242 20.34 7.60 -22.75
C VAL A 242 20.52 8.20 -24.14
N ARG A 243 20.47 9.54 -24.22
CA ARG A 243 20.62 10.24 -25.49
C ARG A 243 22.05 10.10 -26.02
N LYS A 244 22.21 9.44 -27.17
CA LYS A 244 23.48 9.39 -27.89
C LYS A 244 23.79 10.77 -28.48
N THR A 245 24.85 11.42 -28.00
CA THR A 245 25.32 12.70 -28.54
C THR A 245 26.02 12.46 -29.87
N SER A 246 25.59 13.16 -30.93
CA SER A 246 26.31 13.17 -32.21
C SER A 246 26.59 14.61 -32.61
N LEU A 247 27.86 14.89 -32.95
CA LEU A 247 28.35 16.23 -33.28
C LEU A 247 27.78 16.77 -34.59
N PHE A 248 27.45 15.88 -35.54
CA PHE A 248 26.94 16.24 -36.86
C PHE A 248 25.41 16.19 -36.96
N LYS A 249 24.68 16.16 -35.82
CA LYS A 249 23.22 16.19 -35.80
C LYS A 249 22.62 17.41 -36.53
N PHE A 250 23.29 18.55 -36.54
CA PHE A 250 22.77 19.73 -37.25
C PHE A 250 22.68 19.54 -38.77
N MET A 251 23.50 18.65 -39.34
CA MET A 251 23.51 18.39 -40.78
C MET A 251 22.31 17.55 -41.23
N THR A 252 21.70 16.78 -40.31
CA THR A 252 20.53 15.93 -40.61
C THR A 252 19.22 16.71 -40.70
N VAL A 253 19.23 18.02 -40.39
CA VAL A 253 18.06 18.92 -40.49
C VAL A 253 17.61 19.10 -41.94
N LEU A 254 18.52 19.03 -42.90
CA LEU A 254 18.22 19.10 -44.34
C LEU A 254 18.61 17.78 -45.01
N LYS A 255 17.78 17.34 -45.97
CA LYS A 255 18.11 16.18 -46.82
C LYS A 255 19.36 16.46 -47.65
N LEU A 256 20.12 15.42 -47.95
CA LEU A 256 21.34 15.51 -48.76
C LEU A 256 21.10 16.19 -50.12
N GLU A 257 19.93 15.94 -50.73
CA GLU A 257 19.51 16.54 -51.99
C GLU A 257 19.46 18.09 -51.92
N VAL A 258 18.99 18.63 -50.80
CA VAL A 258 18.90 20.08 -50.58
C VAL A 258 20.30 20.66 -50.38
N TRP A 259 21.17 19.95 -49.63
CA TRP A 259 22.57 20.34 -49.48
C TRP A 259 23.30 20.42 -50.83
N LEU A 260 23.14 19.41 -51.67
CA LEU A 260 23.70 19.41 -53.02
C LEU A 260 23.11 20.54 -53.88
N SER A 261 21.82 20.83 -53.73
CA SER A 261 21.15 21.94 -54.42
C SER A 261 21.68 23.31 -53.97
N ILE A 262 22.01 23.49 -52.70
CA ILE A 262 22.63 24.72 -52.18
C ILE A 262 24.03 24.90 -52.76
N VAL A 263 24.85 23.85 -52.75
CA VAL A 263 26.20 23.89 -53.35
C VAL A 263 26.11 24.19 -54.85
N GLY A 264 25.19 23.52 -55.56
CA GLY A 264 24.92 23.78 -56.97
C GLY A 264 24.48 25.21 -57.24
N ALA A 265 23.54 25.74 -56.44
CA ALA A 265 23.06 27.12 -56.56
C ALA A 265 24.18 28.14 -56.34
N LEU A 266 25.05 27.93 -55.34
CA LEU A 266 26.21 28.78 -55.09
C LEU A 266 27.16 28.80 -56.29
N VAL A 267 27.44 27.64 -56.87
CA VAL A 267 28.33 27.52 -58.03
C VAL A 267 27.75 28.21 -59.26
N VAL A 268 26.46 27.98 -59.52
CA VAL A 268 25.75 28.62 -60.64
C VAL A 268 25.70 30.14 -60.48
N THR A 269 25.38 30.65 -59.28
CA THR A 269 25.35 32.10 -59.01
C THR A 269 26.74 32.71 -59.15
N GLY A 270 27.79 32.08 -58.61
CA GLY A 270 29.17 32.55 -58.76
C GLY A 270 29.61 32.64 -60.22
N PHE A 271 29.28 31.62 -61.02
CA PHE A 271 29.54 31.62 -62.45
C PHE A 271 28.73 32.69 -63.20
N MET A 272 27.44 32.84 -62.89
CA MET A 272 26.58 33.83 -63.53
C MET A 272 26.99 35.27 -63.23
N ILE A 273 27.45 35.56 -62.00
CA ILE A 273 28.00 36.88 -61.65
C ILE A 273 29.26 37.17 -62.48
N TRP A 274 30.18 36.20 -62.58
CA TRP A 274 31.37 36.35 -63.42
C TRP A 274 31.01 36.55 -64.90
N PHE A 275 30.08 35.76 -65.43
CA PHE A 275 29.63 35.86 -66.82
C PHE A 275 29.00 37.22 -67.12
N LEU A 276 28.08 37.69 -66.26
CA LEU A 276 27.43 38.99 -66.43
C LEU A 276 28.41 40.16 -66.27
N ASP A 277 29.38 40.08 -65.36
CA ASP A 277 30.38 41.15 -65.21
C ASP A 277 31.36 41.20 -66.39
N LYS A 278 31.70 40.04 -66.98
CA LYS A 278 32.62 39.94 -68.12
C LYS A 278 32.03 40.45 -69.43
N TYR A 279 30.76 40.13 -69.70
CA TYR A 279 30.14 40.39 -71.01
C TYR A 279 29.21 41.60 -71.04
N SER A 280 28.76 42.11 -69.89
CA SER A 280 27.86 43.27 -69.86
C SER A 280 28.59 44.56 -70.26
N PRO A 281 28.05 45.36 -71.20
CA PRO A 281 28.61 46.67 -71.55
C PRO A 281 28.50 47.70 -70.41
N TYR A 282 27.62 47.46 -69.44
CA TYR A 282 27.37 48.34 -68.30
C TYR A 282 28.14 47.93 -67.02
N SER A 283 29.02 46.92 -67.10
CA SER A 283 29.89 46.55 -65.97
C SER A 283 30.98 47.61 -65.74
N ALA A 284 31.43 47.73 -64.48
CA ALA A 284 32.54 48.59 -64.09
C ALA A 284 33.86 48.25 -64.81
N GLN A 285 34.05 47.01 -65.26
CA GLN A 285 35.25 46.60 -65.99
C GLN A 285 35.25 47.10 -67.45
N ASN A 286 34.07 47.11 -68.09
CA ASN A 286 33.92 47.46 -69.50
C ASN A 286 33.63 48.96 -69.72
N ASN A 287 32.96 49.63 -68.75
CA ASN A 287 32.64 51.05 -68.81
C ASN A 287 33.37 51.88 -67.73
N LYS A 288 34.69 52.04 -67.89
CA LYS A 288 35.53 52.86 -67.00
C LYS A 288 35.19 54.35 -67.00
N LYS A 289 34.49 54.85 -68.04
CA LYS A 289 34.08 56.26 -68.14
C LYS A 289 32.96 56.62 -67.15
N ALA A 290 32.05 55.68 -66.89
CA ALA A 290 30.96 55.87 -65.92
C ALA A 290 31.39 55.65 -64.46
N TYR A 291 32.51 54.96 -64.21
CA TYR A 291 33.01 54.63 -62.89
C TYR A 291 34.52 54.93 -62.77
N PRO A 292 34.91 56.20 -62.48
CA PRO A 292 36.31 56.63 -62.45
C PRO A 292 37.06 56.29 -61.14
N TYR A 293 36.39 55.69 -60.15
CA TYR A 293 36.96 55.25 -58.88
C TYR A 293 37.24 53.73 -58.88
N PRO A 294 38.16 53.21 -58.03
CA PRO A 294 38.46 51.78 -57.99
C PRO A 294 37.26 50.97 -57.46
N CYS A 295 36.54 50.31 -58.36
CA CYS A 295 35.48 49.34 -58.04
C CYS A 295 36.04 47.93 -57.88
N ARG A 296 35.39 47.09 -57.07
CA ARG A 296 35.68 45.66 -57.02
C ARG A 296 35.50 45.01 -58.39
N GLN A 297 36.48 44.20 -58.80
CA GLN A 297 36.45 43.44 -60.05
C GLN A 297 36.00 42.01 -59.77
N PHE A 298 34.93 41.55 -60.43
CA PHE A 298 34.40 40.20 -60.26
C PHE A 298 35.14 39.20 -61.16
N THR A 299 36.38 38.89 -60.79
CA THR A 299 37.07 37.70 -61.32
C THR A 299 36.38 36.44 -60.84
N LEU A 300 36.57 35.30 -61.50
CA LEU A 300 35.89 34.04 -61.13
C LEU A 300 36.04 33.71 -59.64
N LYS A 301 37.26 33.80 -59.09
CA LYS A 301 37.52 33.62 -57.65
C LYS A 301 36.75 34.61 -56.76
N GLU A 302 36.65 35.88 -57.17
CA GLU A 302 35.97 36.93 -56.42
C GLU A 302 34.45 36.78 -56.50
N SER A 303 33.91 36.29 -57.61
CA SER A 303 32.49 35.98 -57.77
C SER A 303 32.07 34.80 -56.91
N PHE A 304 32.89 33.74 -56.85
CA PHE A 304 32.68 32.62 -55.92
C PHE A 304 32.81 33.07 -54.47
N TRP A 305 33.81 33.89 -54.15
CA TRP A 305 33.98 34.47 -52.82
C TRP A 305 32.79 35.34 -52.43
N PHE A 306 32.29 36.18 -53.34
CA PHE A 306 31.09 37.00 -53.14
C PHE A 306 29.83 36.16 -52.92
N ALA A 307 29.64 35.09 -53.70
CA ALA A 307 28.50 34.19 -53.55
C ALA A 307 28.55 33.46 -52.20
N LEU A 308 29.72 32.93 -51.81
CA LEU A 308 29.92 32.25 -50.54
C LEU A 308 29.73 33.18 -49.33
N THR A 309 30.32 34.38 -49.37
CA THR A 309 30.19 35.37 -48.29
C THR A 309 28.77 35.93 -48.18
N SER A 310 28.05 36.06 -49.30
CA SER A 310 26.63 36.43 -49.31
C SER A 310 25.71 35.35 -48.75
N PHE A 311 26.14 34.08 -48.73
CA PHE A 311 25.41 33.00 -48.04
C PHE A 311 25.48 33.14 -46.51
N THR A 312 26.52 33.82 -46.00
CA THR A 312 26.67 34.12 -44.58
C THR A 312 26.05 35.48 -44.23
N PRO A 313 25.59 35.69 -42.98
CA PRO A 313 25.02 36.97 -42.53
C PRO A 313 25.97 38.18 -42.64
N GLN A 314 27.27 37.96 -42.83
CA GLN A 314 28.29 39.01 -42.95
C GLN A 314 28.24 39.73 -44.32
N GLY A 315 27.57 39.13 -45.32
CA GLY A 315 27.38 39.71 -46.64
C GLY A 315 28.64 39.72 -47.51
N GLY A 316 28.45 39.96 -48.80
CA GLY A 316 29.50 39.86 -49.81
C GLY A 316 30.35 41.11 -50.05
N GLY A 317 30.08 42.23 -49.36
CA GLY A 317 30.72 43.52 -49.63
C GLY A 317 30.11 44.24 -50.84
N GLU A 318 30.93 44.93 -51.65
CA GLU A 318 30.46 45.71 -52.80
C GLU A 318 29.82 44.81 -53.87
N ALA A 319 28.57 45.10 -54.27
CA ALA A 319 27.82 44.36 -55.28
C ALA A 319 28.13 44.83 -56.72
N PRO A 320 27.87 44.00 -57.76
CA PRO A 320 28.07 44.36 -59.16
C PRO A 320 27.36 45.67 -59.54
N LYS A 321 27.99 46.49 -60.39
CA LYS A 321 27.42 47.79 -60.80
C LYS A 321 26.38 47.65 -61.91
N SER A 322 26.49 46.62 -62.75
CA SER A 322 25.52 46.36 -63.84
C SER A 322 24.12 46.10 -63.31
N LEU A 323 23.09 46.63 -63.97
CA LEU A 323 21.69 46.42 -63.58
C LEU A 323 21.30 44.93 -63.56
N SER A 324 21.71 44.15 -64.56
CA SER A 324 21.49 42.71 -64.63
C SER A 324 22.13 41.95 -63.46
N GLY A 325 23.39 42.30 -63.12
CA GLY A 325 24.08 41.74 -61.96
C GLY A 325 23.41 42.10 -60.62
N ARG A 326 22.86 43.32 -60.48
CA ARG A 326 22.12 43.74 -59.27
C ARG A 326 20.82 42.97 -59.10
N THR A 327 20.05 42.79 -60.17
CA THR A 327 18.81 42.00 -60.10
C THR A 327 19.10 40.55 -59.72
N LEU A 328 20.17 39.96 -60.27
CA LEU A 328 20.59 38.60 -59.92
C LEU A 328 21.03 38.49 -58.45
N VAL A 329 21.83 39.44 -57.96
CA VAL A 329 22.26 39.46 -56.56
C VAL A 329 21.08 39.70 -55.61
N ALA A 330 20.14 40.57 -55.96
CA ALA A 330 18.94 40.79 -55.16
C ALA A 330 18.06 39.54 -55.05
N ALA A 331 17.86 38.82 -56.16
CA ALA A 331 17.15 37.54 -56.17
C ALA A 331 17.90 36.47 -55.35
N TYR A 332 19.24 36.44 -55.44
CA TYR A 332 20.07 35.54 -54.66
C TYR A 332 20.02 35.85 -53.15
N TRP A 333 20.07 37.12 -52.75
CA TRP A 333 19.92 37.50 -51.35
C TRP A 333 18.55 37.11 -50.79
N LEU A 334 17.48 37.31 -51.55
CA LEU A 334 16.15 36.84 -51.16
C LEU A 334 16.15 35.32 -50.98
N PHE A 335 16.74 34.56 -51.91
CA PHE A 335 16.88 33.12 -51.79
C PHE A 335 17.66 32.72 -50.53
N VAL A 336 18.81 33.33 -50.25
CA VAL A 336 19.63 33.03 -49.06
C VAL A 336 18.85 33.31 -47.78
N VAL A 337 18.16 34.46 -47.69
CA VAL A 337 17.37 34.82 -46.50
C VAL A 337 16.25 33.81 -46.26
N LEU A 338 15.52 33.42 -47.30
CA LEU A 338 14.45 32.41 -47.18
C LEU A 338 15.00 31.04 -46.78
N MET A 339 16.15 30.64 -47.34
CA MET A 339 16.78 29.36 -47.01
C MET A 339 17.30 29.34 -45.56
N LEU A 340 17.94 30.42 -45.10
CA LEU A 340 18.42 30.54 -43.73
C LEU A 340 17.25 30.53 -42.74
N ALA A 341 16.19 31.30 -43.01
CA ALA A 341 14.98 31.30 -42.19
C ALA A 341 14.38 29.89 -42.08
N THR A 342 14.26 29.18 -43.20
CA THR A 342 13.74 27.80 -43.23
C THR A 342 14.65 26.84 -42.47
N PHE A 343 15.97 26.96 -42.59
CA PHE A 343 16.92 26.15 -41.84
C PHE A 343 16.77 26.37 -40.33
N THR A 344 16.66 27.64 -39.89
CA THR A 344 16.47 27.96 -38.46
C THR A 344 15.14 27.46 -37.91
N ALA A 345 14.06 27.55 -38.70
CA ALA A 345 12.74 27.03 -38.32
C ALA A 345 12.74 25.50 -38.21
N ASN A 346 13.35 24.80 -39.17
CA ASN A 346 13.44 23.34 -39.15
C ASN A 346 14.36 22.84 -38.03
N LEU A 347 15.46 23.54 -37.75
CA LEU A 347 16.33 23.23 -36.62
C LEU A 347 15.56 23.37 -35.29
N ALA A 348 14.83 24.47 -35.11
CA ALA A 348 14.02 24.70 -33.92
C ALA A 348 12.95 23.61 -33.76
N ALA A 349 12.22 23.28 -34.83
CA ALA A 349 11.22 22.21 -34.83
C ALA A 349 11.82 20.83 -34.54
N PHE A 350 13.00 20.54 -35.08
CA PHE A 350 13.69 19.27 -34.84
C PHE A 350 14.09 19.11 -33.37
N LEU A 351 14.65 20.17 -32.77
CA LEU A 351 15.04 20.16 -31.36
C LEU A 351 13.85 20.04 -30.40
N THR A 352 12.67 20.57 -30.76
CA THR A 352 11.47 20.42 -29.93
C THR A 352 10.87 19.02 -30.03
N VAL A 353 10.86 18.41 -31.22
CA VAL A 353 10.36 17.03 -31.40
C VAL A 353 11.19 16.01 -30.62
N GLU A 354 12.52 16.16 -30.59
CA GLU A 354 13.39 15.26 -29.81
C GLU A 354 13.11 15.31 -28.28
N MET A 355 12.43 16.35 -27.78
CA MET A 355 12.09 16.48 -26.36
C MET A 355 10.77 15.81 -25.97
N MET A 356 9.90 15.43 -26.92
CA MET A 356 8.53 14.96 -26.64
C MET A 356 8.31 13.45 -26.70
N GLN A 357 9.31 12.63 -27.06
CA GLN A 357 9.06 11.21 -27.34
C GLN A 357 9.48 10.31 -26.18
N THR A 358 8.52 9.94 -25.32
CA THR A 358 8.54 8.62 -24.68
C THR A 358 8.00 7.60 -25.71
N PRO A 359 8.69 6.46 -25.94
CA PRO A 359 8.31 5.55 -27.02
C PRO A 359 6.97 4.85 -26.77
N VAL A 360 6.54 4.75 -25.52
CA VAL A 360 5.30 4.07 -25.09
C VAL A 360 4.65 4.87 -23.97
N GLN A 361 3.32 4.96 -23.98
CA GLN A 361 2.50 5.62 -22.96
C GLN A 361 1.43 4.70 -22.35
N SER A 362 1.20 3.51 -22.91
CA SER A 362 0.19 2.58 -22.39
C SER A 362 0.54 1.13 -22.70
N LEU A 363 -0.07 0.20 -21.95
CA LEU A 363 0.04 -1.23 -22.22
C LEU A 363 -0.42 -1.58 -23.65
N GLU A 364 -1.47 -0.94 -24.16
CA GLU A 364 -1.96 -1.19 -25.53
C GLU A 364 -0.91 -0.80 -26.59
N GLN A 365 -0.20 0.32 -26.38
CA GLN A 365 0.89 0.71 -27.27
C GLN A 365 2.07 -0.26 -27.18
N LEU A 366 2.38 -0.73 -25.96
CA LEU A 366 3.44 -1.73 -25.74
C LEU A 366 3.12 -3.06 -26.45
N ALA A 367 1.85 -3.47 -26.47
CA ALA A 367 1.40 -4.71 -27.09
C ALA A 367 1.39 -4.65 -28.63
N LYS A 368 1.18 -3.48 -29.23
CA LYS A 368 1.13 -3.31 -30.70
C LYS A 368 2.52 -3.28 -31.35
N GLN A 369 3.54 -2.95 -30.59
CA GLN A 369 4.91 -2.84 -31.06
C GLN A 369 5.69 -4.13 -30.76
N SER A 370 6.74 -4.41 -31.53
CA SER A 370 7.57 -5.61 -31.41
C SER A 370 9.04 -5.33 -31.11
N ARG A 371 9.40 -4.07 -30.86
CA ARG A 371 10.78 -3.63 -30.60
C ARG A 371 11.19 -3.77 -29.14
N ILE A 372 10.26 -3.50 -28.22
CA ILE A 372 10.46 -3.50 -26.78
C ILE A 372 9.94 -4.83 -26.25
N ASN A 373 10.85 -5.63 -25.71
CA ASN A 373 10.49 -6.88 -25.04
C ASN A 373 10.02 -6.56 -23.62
N TYR A 374 9.11 -7.37 -23.10
CA TYR A 374 8.63 -7.18 -21.74
C TYR A 374 8.36 -8.50 -21.04
N THR A 375 8.57 -8.51 -19.72
CA THR A 375 8.44 -9.70 -18.89
C THR A 375 7.73 -9.38 -17.56
N VAL A 376 7.36 -10.44 -16.85
CA VAL A 376 6.74 -10.45 -15.52
C VAL A 376 7.46 -11.45 -14.62
N VAL A 377 7.19 -11.40 -13.32
CA VAL A 377 7.70 -12.41 -12.39
C VAL A 377 6.92 -13.72 -12.57
N GLU A 378 7.64 -14.83 -12.69
CA GLU A 378 7.08 -16.18 -12.80
C GLU A 378 6.18 -16.51 -11.59
N SER A 379 5.06 -17.18 -11.85
CA SER A 379 4.05 -17.55 -10.83
C SER A 379 3.58 -16.43 -9.88
N SER A 380 3.68 -15.16 -10.30
CA SER A 380 3.19 -14.02 -9.51
C SER A 380 1.73 -13.70 -9.79
N ASP A 381 1.09 -12.90 -8.91
CA ASP A 381 -0.26 -12.38 -9.10
C ASP A 381 -0.42 -11.59 -10.43
N THR A 382 0.66 -10.94 -10.89
CA THR A 382 0.71 -10.23 -12.18
C THR A 382 0.78 -11.19 -13.36
N HIS A 383 1.54 -12.28 -13.25
CA HIS A 383 1.58 -13.31 -14.28
C HIS A 383 0.24 -14.05 -14.38
N GLN A 384 -0.35 -14.42 -13.24
CA GLN A 384 -1.67 -15.03 -13.19
C GLN A 384 -2.76 -14.11 -13.74
N TYR A 385 -2.65 -12.80 -13.54
CA TYR A 385 -3.55 -11.82 -14.16
C TYR A 385 -3.56 -11.92 -15.69
N PHE A 386 -2.39 -11.97 -16.33
CA PHE A 386 -2.31 -12.10 -17.80
C PHE A 386 -2.82 -13.45 -18.30
N ILE A 387 -2.55 -14.54 -17.57
CA ILE A 387 -3.08 -15.88 -17.88
C ILE A 387 -4.62 -15.89 -17.81
N ASN A 388 -5.17 -15.36 -16.72
CA ASN A 388 -6.62 -15.29 -16.52
C ASN A 388 -7.29 -14.42 -17.60
N MET A 389 -6.67 -13.30 -17.96
CA MET A 389 -7.21 -12.40 -18.97
C MET A 389 -7.19 -13.02 -20.37
N LYS A 390 -6.11 -13.76 -20.72
CA LYS A 390 -6.02 -14.54 -21.96
C LYS A 390 -7.08 -15.66 -22.00
N ASN A 391 -7.29 -16.37 -20.88
CA ASN A 391 -8.34 -17.39 -20.80
C ASN A 391 -9.75 -16.78 -20.95
N ALA A 392 -9.97 -15.58 -20.41
CA ALA A 392 -11.21 -14.84 -20.58
C ALA A 392 -11.42 -14.44 -22.05
N GLU A 393 -10.39 -13.92 -22.72
CA GLU A 393 -10.41 -13.62 -24.17
C GLU A 393 -10.75 -14.87 -24.99
N ASP A 394 -10.09 -16.01 -24.74
CA ASP A 394 -10.35 -17.28 -25.43
C ASP A 394 -11.81 -17.73 -25.25
N THR A 395 -12.35 -17.58 -24.04
CA THR A 395 -13.73 -17.94 -23.70
C THR A 395 -14.73 -17.03 -24.42
N LEU A 396 -14.51 -15.71 -24.38
CA LEU A 396 -15.30 -14.72 -25.10
C LEU A 396 -15.29 -14.99 -26.61
N TYR A 397 -14.12 -15.29 -27.17
CA TYR A 397 -13.97 -15.64 -28.58
C TYR A 397 -14.73 -16.92 -28.93
N ARG A 398 -14.64 -17.97 -28.09
CA ARG A 398 -15.37 -19.21 -28.29
C ARG A 398 -16.88 -19.01 -28.24
N LEU A 399 -17.38 -18.27 -27.26
CA LEU A 399 -18.81 -17.95 -27.11
C LEU A 399 -19.32 -17.14 -28.29
N TRP A 400 -18.57 -16.11 -28.70
CA TRP A 400 -18.91 -15.33 -29.89
C TRP A 400 -18.97 -16.21 -31.14
N LYS A 401 -17.96 -17.06 -31.35
CA LYS A 401 -17.93 -18.00 -32.46
C LYS A 401 -19.12 -18.97 -32.45
N GLU A 402 -19.48 -19.51 -31.29
CA GLU A 402 -20.67 -20.37 -31.14
C GLU A 402 -21.95 -19.60 -31.47
N LEU A 403 -22.11 -18.37 -30.98
CA LEU A 403 -23.27 -17.52 -31.27
C LEU A 403 -23.40 -17.19 -32.76
N THR A 404 -22.30 -16.88 -33.44
CA THR A 404 -22.29 -16.57 -34.88
C THR A 404 -22.57 -17.81 -35.74
N LEU A 405 -22.04 -18.97 -35.36
CA LEU A 405 -22.20 -20.21 -36.14
C LEU A 405 -23.54 -20.93 -35.90
N ASN A 406 -24.10 -20.83 -34.69
CA ASN A 406 -25.40 -21.44 -34.35
C ASN A 406 -26.60 -20.52 -34.60
N ALA A 407 -26.42 -19.35 -35.23
CA ALA A 407 -27.47 -18.38 -35.55
C ALA A 407 -28.51 -18.96 -36.53
N SER A 408 -29.37 -19.82 -35.98
CA SER A 408 -30.53 -20.44 -36.63
C SER A 408 -31.84 -19.75 -36.23
N ILE A 409 -31.74 -18.60 -35.53
CA ILE A 409 -32.88 -17.79 -35.08
C ILE A 409 -32.54 -16.33 -35.38
N ASP A 410 -33.08 -15.83 -36.49
CA ASP A 410 -33.04 -14.44 -36.95
C ASP A 410 -31.65 -13.90 -37.40
N GLU A 411 -31.23 -14.30 -38.61
CA GLU A 411 -30.06 -13.77 -39.32
C GLU A 411 -30.05 -12.23 -39.46
N THR A 412 -31.18 -11.55 -39.24
CA THR A 412 -31.26 -10.09 -39.42
C THR A 412 -30.71 -9.29 -38.23
N GLN A 413 -30.67 -9.86 -37.02
CA GLN A 413 -30.22 -9.14 -35.82
C GLN A 413 -28.69 -9.11 -35.66
N TYR A 414 -27.97 -10.10 -36.19
CA TYR A 414 -26.54 -10.28 -35.94
C TYR A 414 -25.64 -9.95 -37.15
N ARG A 415 -26.22 -9.58 -38.29
CA ARG A 415 -25.51 -9.43 -39.58
C ARG A 415 -24.54 -8.25 -39.69
N VAL A 416 -24.39 -7.46 -38.63
CA VAL A 416 -23.58 -6.21 -38.65
C VAL A 416 -22.66 -6.10 -37.42
N TRP A 417 -22.66 -7.10 -36.52
CA TRP A 417 -21.84 -7.01 -35.31
C TRP A 417 -20.50 -7.76 -35.47
N ASP A 418 -19.56 -7.12 -36.18
CA ASP A 418 -18.13 -7.44 -36.03
C ASP A 418 -17.66 -6.85 -34.70
N TYR A 419 -17.99 -7.50 -33.58
CA TYR A 419 -17.39 -7.09 -32.31
C TYR A 419 -15.89 -7.35 -32.41
N PRO A 420 -15.02 -6.33 -32.30
CA PRO A 420 -13.59 -6.53 -32.42
C PRO A 420 -13.10 -7.15 -31.12
N ILE A 421 -13.26 -8.47 -30.97
CA ILE A 421 -12.50 -9.24 -29.99
C ILE A 421 -11.05 -9.16 -30.47
N ARG A 422 -10.32 -8.20 -29.93
CA ARG A 422 -8.88 -8.07 -30.17
C ARG A 422 -8.21 -9.11 -29.28
N GLU A 423 -7.38 -9.97 -29.85
CA GLU A 423 -6.54 -10.93 -29.10
C GLU A 423 -5.36 -10.21 -28.42
N GLN A 424 -5.66 -9.19 -27.61
CA GLN A 424 -4.65 -8.33 -27.03
C GLN A 424 -3.85 -9.08 -25.96
N TYR A 425 -4.53 -9.71 -25.00
CA TYR A 425 -3.88 -10.44 -23.92
C TYR A 425 -3.24 -11.75 -24.40
N GLY A 426 -3.79 -12.36 -25.44
CA GLY A 426 -3.14 -13.45 -26.18
C GLY A 426 -1.75 -13.07 -26.69
N HIS A 427 -1.63 -11.96 -27.44
CA HIS A 427 -0.33 -11.48 -27.93
C HIS A 427 0.62 -11.06 -26.80
N ILE A 428 0.09 -10.43 -25.75
CA ILE A 428 0.89 -10.01 -24.58
C ILE A 428 1.50 -11.22 -23.88
N LEU A 429 0.71 -12.27 -23.64
CA LEU A 429 1.19 -13.46 -22.96
C LEU A 429 2.23 -14.22 -23.80
N VAL A 430 2.07 -14.26 -25.12
CA VAL A 430 3.08 -14.82 -26.03
C VAL A 430 4.38 -14.02 -25.94
N ALA A 431 4.33 -12.69 -25.99
CA ALA A 431 5.52 -11.84 -25.86
C ALA A 431 6.21 -11.97 -24.49
N ILE A 432 5.46 -12.14 -23.41
CA ILE A 432 5.99 -12.45 -22.06
C ILE A 432 6.69 -13.82 -22.06
N ASN A 433 6.10 -14.82 -22.70
CA ASN A 433 6.67 -16.15 -22.74
C ASN A 433 7.93 -16.21 -23.63
N ASP A 434 7.95 -15.44 -24.72
CA ASP A 434 9.11 -15.28 -25.61
C ASP A 434 10.28 -14.56 -24.92
N SER A 435 10.00 -13.61 -24.01
CA SER A 435 11.01 -12.89 -23.24
C SER A 435 11.49 -13.65 -21.99
N ILE A 436 10.83 -14.76 -21.64
CA ILE A 436 11.04 -15.60 -20.46
C ILE A 436 10.70 -14.85 -19.15
N PRO A 437 9.68 -15.31 -18.39
CA PRO A 437 9.38 -14.76 -17.06
C PRO A 437 10.58 -14.83 -16.11
N VAL A 438 10.76 -13.78 -15.31
CA VAL A 438 11.87 -13.71 -14.33
C VAL A 438 11.48 -14.37 -13.01
N ILE A 439 12.43 -14.99 -12.32
CA ILE A 439 12.14 -15.71 -11.06
C ILE A 439 11.80 -14.74 -9.92
N ASN A 440 12.47 -13.58 -9.86
CA ASN A 440 12.34 -12.61 -8.78
C ASN A 440 12.21 -11.19 -9.32
N ALA A 441 11.53 -10.31 -8.57
CA ALA A 441 11.35 -8.90 -8.95
C ALA A 441 12.69 -8.16 -9.11
N SER A 442 13.67 -8.40 -8.23
CA SER A 442 15.00 -7.78 -8.31
C SER A 442 15.74 -8.09 -9.62
N GLU A 443 15.52 -9.28 -10.19
CA GLU A 443 16.09 -9.66 -11.47
C GLU A 443 15.41 -8.91 -12.63
N GLY A 444 14.08 -8.74 -12.56
CA GLY A 444 13.34 -7.92 -13.52
C GLY A 444 13.80 -6.47 -13.55
N PHE A 445 14.00 -5.85 -12.38
CA PHE A 445 14.57 -4.50 -12.29
C PHE A 445 16.01 -4.44 -12.82
N ARG A 446 16.84 -5.45 -12.54
CA ARG A 446 18.22 -5.52 -13.06
C ARG A 446 18.24 -5.55 -14.59
N GLN A 447 17.41 -6.38 -15.21
CA GLN A 447 17.32 -6.46 -16.68
C GLN A 447 16.94 -5.10 -17.29
N VAL A 448 15.91 -4.43 -16.76
CA VAL A 448 15.53 -3.08 -17.25
C VAL A 448 16.70 -2.10 -17.12
N ILE A 449 17.47 -2.15 -16.04
CA ILE A 449 18.63 -1.28 -15.84
C ILE A 449 19.74 -1.58 -16.85
N GLU A 450 19.99 -2.83 -17.20
CA GLU A 450 21.03 -3.22 -18.17
C GLU A 450 20.72 -2.74 -19.60
N HIS A 451 19.44 -2.60 -19.95
CA HIS A 451 18.96 -2.16 -21.25
C HIS A 451 18.99 -0.62 -21.43
N ILE A 452 20.14 -0.07 -21.82
CA ILE A 452 20.41 1.38 -21.95
C ILE A 452 19.54 2.07 -23.02
N ASP A 453 19.19 1.37 -24.08
CA ASP A 453 18.44 1.91 -25.23
C ASP A 453 16.90 1.84 -25.02
N ALA A 454 16.43 1.49 -23.81
CA ALA A 454 15.02 1.37 -23.44
C ALA A 454 14.23 0.38 -24.33
N ASP A 455 14.86 -0.73 -24.68
CA ASP A 455 14.35 -1.85 -25.48
C ASP A 455 13.76 -2.99 -24.62
N PHE A 456 13.72 -2.81 -23.30
CA PHE A 456 13.13 -3.77 -22.36
C PHE A 456 12.25 -3.06 -21.33
N ALA A 457 11.10 -3.66 -21.04
CA ALA A 457 10.16 -3.20 -20.03
C ALA A 457 9.83 -4.31 -19.04
N PHE A 458 9.62 -3.96 -17.79
CA PHE A 458 9.22 -4.91 -16.76
C PHE A 458 7.85 -4.52 -16.22
N ILE A 459 6.94 -5.49 -16.16
CA ILE A 459 5.57 -5.29 -15.68
C ILE A 459 5.47 -5.89 -14.29
N HIS A 460 5.16 -5.05 -13.31
CA HIS A 460 5.16 -5.46 -11.90
C HIS A 460 4.20 -4.61 -11.08
N ASP A 461 4.12 -4.88 -9.77
CA ASP A 461 3.32 -4.06 -8.87
C ASP A 461 3.77 -2.59 -8.86
N SER A 462 2.80 -1.69 -9.01
CA SER A 462 3.01 -0.25 -9.09
C SER A 462 3.66 0.35 -7.84
N SER A 463 3.41 -0.22 -6.67
CA SER A 463 3.98 0.28 -5.40
C SER A 463 5.47 -0.02 -5.32
N GLU A 464 5.87 -1.24 -5.70
CA GLU A 464 7.27 -1.64 -5.76
C GLU A 464 8.03 -0.89 -6.87
N ILE A 465 7.40 -0.70 -8.05
CA ILE A 465 7.96 0.13 -9.12
C ILE A 465 8.20 1.56 -8.65
N LYS A 466 7.22 2.21 -8.02
CA LYS A 466 7.36 3.58 -7.49
C LYS A 466 8.45 3.67 -6.44
N TYR A 467 8.59 2.64 -5.61
CA TYR A 467 9.66 2.55 -4.62
C TYR A 467 11.04 2.48 -5.29
N GLU A 468 11.22 1.62 -6.30
CA GLU A 468 12.49 1.49 -7.02
C GLU A 468 12.83 2.73 -7.87
N ILE A 469 11.83 3.39 -8.47
CA ILE A 469 12.04 4.67 -9.18
C ILE A 469 12.51 5.77 -8.21
N SER A 470 11.99 5.78 -6.98
CA SER A 470 12.41 6.74 -5.95
C SER A 470 13.87 6.56 -5.54
N ARG A 471 14.39 5.33 -5.59
CA ARG A 471 15.78 4.97 -5.30
C ARG A 471 16.69 5.18 -6.51
N ASN A 472 16.19 4.89 -7.72
CA ASN A 472 16.96 4.92 -8.96
C ASN A 472 16.32 5.85 -9.99
N CYS A 473 16.91 7.04 -10.14
CA CYS A 473 16.43 8.06 -11.08
C CYS A 473 16.56 7.66 -12.56
N ASN A 474 17.23 6.55 -12.90
CA ASN A 474 17.31 6.04 -14.28
C ASN A 474 16.03 5.33 -14.72
N LEU A 475 15.15 4.96 -13.81
CA LEU A 475 13.89 4.28 -14.12
C LEU A 475 12.76 5.30 -14.34
N THR A 476 11.77 4.89 -15.12
CA THR A 476 10.53 5.62 -15.40
C THR A 476 9.35 4.66 -15.40
N GLU A 477 8.28 5.11 -14.76
CA GLU A 477 6.95 4.49 -14.89
C GLU A 477 6.34 4.87 -16.24
N VAL A 478 5.65 3.93 -16.87
CA VAL A 478 5.09 4.07 -18.21
C VAL A 478 3.58 3.87 -18.16
N GLY A 479 2.85 4.94 -18.49
CA GLY A 479 1.39 4.93 -18.54
C GLY A 479 0.73 5.05 -17.17
N GLU A 480 -0.56 4.76 -17.15
CA GLU A 480 -1.36 4.72 -15.94
C GLU A 480 -1.38 3.31 -15.35
N VAL A 481 -1.58 3.22 -14.04
CA VAL A 481 -1.76 1.95 -13.34
C VAL A 481 -3.01 1.27 -13.88
N PHE A 482 -2.93 -0.03 -14.15
CA PHE A 482 -4.06 -0.83 -14.62
C PHE A 482 -4.24 -2.08 -13.75
N GLY A 483 -5.41 -2.71 -13.83
CA GLY A 483 -5.72 -3.85 -12.97
C GLY A 483 -5.64 -3.47 -11.49
N GLU A 484 -6.32 -2.39 -11.11
CA GLU A 484 -6.36 -1.88 -9.75
C GLU A 484 -6.74 -2.98 -8.76
N LYS A 485 -5.90 -3.15 -7.75
CA LYS A 485 -5.89 -4.28 -6.83
C LYS A 485 -5.45 -3.76 -5.48
N PRO A 486 -6.39 -3.26 -4.65
CA PRO A 486 -6.05 -2.51 -3.47
C PRO A 486 -5.48 -3.42 -2.37
N TYR A 487 -4.59 -2.87 -1.55
CA TYR A 487 -4.12 -3.56 -0.34
C TYR A 487 -5.07 -3.35 0.83
N ALA A 488 -5.38 -4.45 1.50
CA ALA A 488 -6.30 -4.51 2.61
C ALA A 488 -5.70 -5.29 3.79
N VAL A 489 -6.24 -5.01 4.98
CA VAL A 489 -5.97 -5.84 6.15
C VAL A 489 -6.91 -7.03 6.07
N ALA A 490 -6.37 -8.25 6.15
CA ALA A 490 -7.17 -9.47 6.23
C ALA A 490 -7.33 -9.90 7.68
N ILE A 491 -8.49 -10.45 8.00
CA ILE A 491 -8.78 -11.03 9.31
C ILE A 491 -9.42 -12.40 9.13
N GLN A 492 -9.48 -13.17 10.21
CA GLN A 492 -10.21 -14.42 10.20
C GLN A 492 -11.70 -14.20 9.91
N GLN A 493 -12.27 -15.04 9.05
CA GLN A 493 -13.67 -14.97 8.63
C GLN A 493 -14.62 -15.02 9.83
N GLY A 494 -15.60 -14.11 9.87
CA GLY A 494 -16.60 -14.02 10.93
C GLY A 494 -16.13 -13.33 12.22
N SER A 495 -14.92 -12.78 12.24
CA SER A 495 -14.39 -12.05 13.41
C SER A 495 -15.00 -10.65 13.55
N GLN A 496 -15.36 -10.26 14.78
CA GLN A 496 -15.86 -8.91 15.10
C GLN A 496 -14.79 -7.80 14.93
N LEU A 497 -13.52 -8.20 14.75
CA LEU A 497 -12.40 -7.27 14.53
C LEU A 497 -12.56 -6.43 13.26
N SER A 498 -13.27 -6.93 12.24
CA SER A 498 -13.53 -6.21 10.99
C SER A 498 -14.21 -4.88 11.27
N ASP A 499 -15.28 -4.91 12.04
CA ASP A 499 -16.10 -3.76 12.39
C ASP A 499 -15.33 -2.77 13.26
N GLU A 500 -14.56 -3.27 14.23
CA GLU A 500 -13.76 -2.42 15.12
C GLU A 500 -12.66 -1.67 14.36
N ILE A 501 -11.89 -2.39 13.54
CA ILE A 501 -10.81 -1.81 12.73
C ILE A 501 -11.42 -0.84 11.70
N SER A 502 -12.52 -1.23 11.04
CA SER A 502 -13.21 -0.37 10.06
C SER A 502 -13.68 0.93 10.69
N LYS A 503 -14.38 0.87 11.84
CA LYS A 503 -14.82 2.07 12.57
C LYS A 503 -13.63 2.93 12.97
N ARG A 504 -12.58 2.34 13.55
CA ARG A 504 -11.45 3.11 14.08
C ARG A 504 -10.60 3.75 12.99
N LYS A 505 -10.53 3.12 11.81
CA LYS A 505 -9.87 3.65 10.61
C LYS A 505 -10.60 4.84 10.01
N VAL A 506 -11.94 4.84 9.97
CA VAL A 506 -12.73 6.01 9.52
C VAL A 506 -12.45 7.24 10.40
N TYR A 507 -12.18 7.03 11.70
CA TYR A 507 -11.76 8.10 12.62
C TYR A 507 -10.26 8.42 12.58
N THR A 508 -9.43 7.65 11.87
CA THR A 508 -8.04 8.04 11.61
C THR A 508 -8.09 8.92 10.38
N ASN A 509 -7.74 10.19 10.53
CA ASN A 509 -7.80 11.15 9.44
C ASN A 509 -6.99 10.58 8.26
N TYR A 510 -7.57 10.48 7.06
CA TYR A 510 -6.91 9.95 5.85
C TYR A 510 -5.55 10.65 5.61
N ASN A 511 -5.40 11.87 6.11
CA ASN A 511 -4.17 12.65 6.11
C ASN A 511 -3.05 12.09 7.01
N GLU A 512 -3.33 11.51 8.18
CA GLU A 512 -2.30 10.95 9.08
C GLU A 512 -1.66 9.68 8.50
N LEU A 513 -2.46 8.80 7.89
CA LEU A 513 -1.95 7.58 7.24
C LEU A 513 -1.14 7.91 5.98
N ARG A 514 -1.55 8.92 5.22
CA ARG A 514 -0.79 9.42 4.06
C ARG A 514 0.51 10.12 4.47
N LEU A 515 0.54 10.81 5.62
CA LEU A 515 1.74 11.42 6.17
C LEU A 515 2.81 10.37 6.51
N LEU A 516 2.45 9.20 7.07
CA LEU A 516 3.41 8.13 7.34
C LEU A 516 4.18 7.66 6.09
N PHE A 517 3.51 7.58 4.94
CA PHE A 517 4.17 7.25 3.67
C PHE A 517 5.04 8.40 3.14
N SER A 518 4.63 9.66 3.40
CA SER A 518 5.38 10.86 3.01
C SER A 518 6.60 11.12 3.90
N GLU A 519 6.49 10.94 5.21
CA GLU A 519 7.58 11.12 6.17
C GLU A 519 8.71 10.11 5.91
N ARG A 520 8.37 8.87 5.52
CA ARG A 520 9.38 7.88 5.12
C ARG A 520 10.05 8.23 3.78
N LYS A 521 9.36 8.93 2.88
CA LYS A 521 9.95 9.49 1.65
C LYS A 521 10.94 10.61 1.96
N GLU A 522 10.69 11.39 3.01
CA GLU A 522 11.60 12.43 3.49
C GLU A 522 12.81 11.84 4.22
N GLN A 523 12.60 10.85 5.09
CA GLN A 523 13.68 10.14 5.80
C GLN A 523 14.61 9.36 4.85
N SER A 524 14.11 8.82 3.73
CA SER A 524 14.96 8.19 2.70
C SER A 524 15.77 9.22 1.89
N LEU A 525 15.22 10.41 1.64
CA LEU A 525 15.96 11.53 1.04
C LEU A 525 17.04 12.08 2.00
N ASP A 526 16.74 12.18 3.29
CA ASP A 526 17.70 12.64 4.30
C ASP A 526 18.82 11.63 4.54
N ALA A 527 18.52 10.33 4.53
CA ALA A 527 19.54 9.28 4.54
C ALA A 527 20.46 9.34 3.29
N MET A 528 19.91 9.72 2.13
CA MET A 528 20.68 9.90 0.89
C MET A 528 21.54 11.18 0.92
N ASN A 529 21.04 12.28 1.50
CA ASN A 529 21.83 13.49 1.74
C ASN A 529 22.97 13.26 2.73
N LEU A 530 22.75 12.45 3.77
CA LEU A 530 23.80 12.06 4.73
C LEU A 530 24.87 11.17 4.09
N LEU A 531 24.51 10.31 3.13
CA LEU A 531 25.49 9.52 2.36
C LEU A 531 26.30 10.38 1.38
N ILE A 532 25.68 11.36 0.72
CA ILE A 532 26.37 12.29 -0.20
C ILE A 532 27.36 13.20 0.54
N VAL A 533 27.03 13.61 1.78
CA VAL A 533 27.95 14.39 2.63
C VAL A 533 29.10 13.53 3.20
N SER A 534 28.97 12.19 3.20
CA SER A 534 30.05 11.28 3.66
C SER A 534 31.06 10.88 2.58
N VAL A 535 30.75 11.18 1.30
CA VAL A 535 31.60 10.84 0.12
C VAL A 535 32.23 12.09 -0.51
N GLN A 536 32.14 13.24 0.17
CA GLN A 536 32.76 14.50 -0.22
C GLN A 536 33.66 15.01 0.91
#